data_AF-A0A416W987-F1
#
_entry.id   AF-A0A416W987-F1
#
_cell.length_a   1.000
_cell.length_b   1.000
_cell.length_c   1.000
_cell.angle_alpha   90.00
_cell.angle_beta   90.00
_cell.angle_gamma   90.00
#
_symmetry.space_group_name_H-M   'P 1'
#
loop_
_entity.id
_entity.type
_entity.pdbx_description
1 polymer ?
#
loop_
_entity_poly.entity_id
_entity_poly.type
_entity_poly.pdbx_seq_one_letter_code
_entity_poly.pdbx_strand_id
1 'polypeptide(L)'
;MNRTNPLILSALQLWAYDPDSEVANEYPAIGLFDERHDFPMALTQSGMAVLLTFLNGRNHSLDTFVGIRRSVTIVIVDVTEECVVSATQIRVNIPRNRLAGVFRADLPFAYPNIKTDHTYKVMVRDVSSGQMLGESFFHMYDPLILGKEPHLWYSASKGWVLPQFEYGMYKSVDSEKLGVVSVRFNLESHFKNEPYLVPEVEVRVYLPNGKVESRFFRPECDDYDMREYHVTMPVHVNHDNRGVCYAELLCMDYAIAGFVFSTNGPTESGAWEGKELTCLGEYSLEECVNRFRLCLQDKAVDSGDDDFERALQNFISLEPEDKDSMEDDNEENGNDSLPDPAQPDADDSLLTSLEYLIGLKTVKEKLLVYEKVVRFNKMREECGLPVISTSLHAMFLGSPGTGKTTVAKMMGAMLAKAGILSRGHVITRERATLLGPNYSTEETNTLKAIEEAQGGVLLIDEAYQLFQPSDPRDPGKFVIETLMTALADESQRDWMLILAGYPDEMKRMFDMNPGLKSRIPDSNIYVFDDFSESELMEIAECYFERHQYSLSPDARVALTQRLGFDYSQRDKGFGNARYVVNMIQTEILPAMAVRVVSAGSGEAQALHEIQSCDIPQPVSPVRATRPRIGFCA
;
A
#
# COMPACT_ATOMS: atom_id res chain seq x y z
N MET A 1 -21.18 -46.78 -42.93
CA MET A 1 -21.47 -45.51 -42.23
C MET A 1 -20.19 -45.06 -41.54
N ASN A 2 -19.51 -44.05 -42.08
CA ASN A 2 -18.29 -43.49 -41.51
C ASN A 2 -18.62 -42.85 -40.15
N ARG A 3 -18.34 -43.56 -39.04
CA ARG A 3 -18.32 -42.94 -37.71
C ARG A 3 -17.18 -41.93 -37.70
N THR A 4 -17.50 -40.67 -37.97
CA THR A 4 -16.60 -39.54 -37.80
C THR A 4 -16.07 -39.55 -36.37
N ASN A 5 -14.74 -39.56 -36.20
CA ASN A 5 -14.12 -39.43 -34.88
C ASN A 5 -14.63 -38.13 -34.23
N PRO A 6 -15.30 -38.19 -33.06
CA PRO A 6 -15.83 -37.00 -32.42
C PRO A 6 -14.67 -36.18 -31.85
N LEU A 7 -14.52 -34.96 -32.37
CA LEU A 7 -13.68 -33.93 -31.77
C LEU A 7 -14.57 -33.18 -30.78
N ILE A 8 -14.16 -33.11 -29.51
CA ILE A 8 -14.92 -32.46 -28.46
C ILE A 8 -14.13 -31.23 -28.01
N LEU A 9 -14.78 -30.06 -27.94
CA LEU A 9 -14.19 -28.88 -27.31
C LEU A 9 -14.46 -28.98 -25.80
N SER A 10 -13.41 -29.07 -25.00
CA SER A 10 -13.53 -29.19 -23.54
C SER A 10 -13.41 -27.87 -22.81
N ALA A 11 -12.63 -26.93 -23.35
CA ALA A 11 -12.49 -25.58 -22.79
C ALA A 11 -12.31 -24.57 -23.92
N LEU A 12 -12.91 -23.39 -23.73
CA LEU A 12 -12.82 -22.22 -24.60
C LEU A 12 -12.61 -21.03 -23.68
N GLN A 13 -11.42 -20.42 -23.75
CA GLN A 13 -11.04 -19.26 -22.94
C GLN A 13 -10.72 -18.09 -23.86
N LEU A 14 -11.03 -16.88 -23.40
CA LEU A 14 -10.93 -15.65 -24.18
C LEU A 14 -9.92 -14.72 -23.53
N TRP A 15 -9.21 -13.95 -24.36
CA TRP A 15 -8.37 -12.86 -23.88
C TRP A 15 -8.29 -11.72 -24.89
N ALA A 16 -8.67 -10.52 -24.49
CA ALA A 16 -8.51 -9.31 -25.30
C ALA A 16 -7.04 -8.85 -25.29
N TYR A 17 -6.47 -8.50 -26.44
CA TYR A 17 -5.07 -8.05 -26.53
C TYR A 17 -4.87 -6.83 -27.44
N ASP A 18 -3.93 -5.99 -27.05
CA ASP A 18 -3.27 -4.96 -27.86
C ASP A 18 -1.83 -5.41 -28.24
N PRO A 19 -1.14 -4.73 -29.17
CA PRO A 19 0.18 -5.16 -29.66
C PRO A 19 1.26 -5.21 -28.57
N ASP A 20 1.10 -4.43 -27.50
CA ASP A 20 2.10 -4.29 -26.44
C ASP A 20 1.79 -5.23 -25.25
N SER A 21 0.64 -5.91 -25.26
CA SER A 21 0.22 -6.79 -24.18
C SER A 21 1.07 -8.07 -24.07
N GLU A 22 1.17 -8.62 -22.86
CA GLU A 22 1.90 -9.88 -22.62
C GLU A 22 1.35 -11.05 -23.47
N VAL A 23 0.03 -11.09 -23.67
CA VAL A 23 -0.62 -12.12 -24.50
C VAL A 23 -0.26 -11.98 -25.98
N ALA A 24 0.06 -10.79 -26.47
CA ALA A 24 0.59 -10.60 -27.83
C ALA A 24 2.04 -11.07 -27.94
N ASN A 25 2.84 -10.88 -26.89
CA ASN A 25 4.28 -11.18 -26.87
C ASN A 25 4.59 -12.66 -26.59
N GLU A 26 3.78 -13.34 -25.79
CA GLU A 26 3.94 -14.77 -25.51
C GLU A 26 2.98 -15.60 -26.38
N TYR A 27 3.50 -16.57 -27.12
CA TYR A 27 2.69 -17.51 -27.89
C TYR A 27 3.01 -18.95 -27.47
N PRO A 28 2.04 -19.75 -27.00
CA PRO A 28 0.58 -19.51 -26.98
C PRO A 28 0.02 -18.78 -25.74
N ALA A 29 0.85 -18.28 -24.82
CA ALA A 29 0.43 -17.60 -23.58
C ALA A 29 -0.54 -18.40 -22.69
N ILE A 30 -0.40 -19.73 -22.63
CA ILE A 30 -1.37 -20.60 -21.92
C ILE A 30 -1.57 -20.18 -20.46
N GLY A 31 -0.52 -19.71 -19.77
CA GLY A 31 -0.59 -19.29 -18.36
C GLY A 31 -1.35 -17.99 -18.11
N LEU A 32 -1.68 -17.23 -19.15
CA LEU A 32 -2.36 -15.95 -19.03
C LEU A 32 -3.89 -16.08 -19.14
N PHE A 33 -4.41 -17.10 -19.83
CA PHE A 33 -5.85 -17.30 -20.01
C PHE A 33 -6.54 -17.73 -18.71
N ASP A 34 -7.64 -17.09 -18.37
CA ASP A 34 -8.53 -17.47 -17.26
C ASP A 34 -9.98 -17.67 -17.74
N GLU A 35 -10.95 -17.61 -16.84
CA GLU A 35 -12.38 -17.83 -17.13
C GLU A 35 -13.17 -16.52 -17.27
N ARG A 36 -12.50 -15.38 -17.49
CA ARG A 36 -13.17 -14.11 -17.70
C ARG A 36 -13.90 -14.05 -19.04
N HIS A 37 -14.97 -13.27 -19.06
CA HIS A 37 -15.81 -13.02 -20.23
C HIS A 37 -15.93 -11.52 -20.54
N ASP A 38 -15.58 -10.66 -19.60
CA ASP A 38 -15.74 -9.22 -19.71
C ASP A 38 -14.35 -8.55 -19.71
N PHE A 39 -14.12 -7.62 -20.64
CA PHE A 39 -12.80 -7.02 -20.85
C PHE A 39 -12.87 -5.49 -20.96
N PRO A 40 -11.86 -4.74 -20.49
CA PRO A 40 -11.76 -3.31 -20.77
C PRO A 40 -11.31 -3.08 -22.22
N MET A 41 -11.85 -2.05 -22.88
CA MET A 41 -11.42 -1.62 -24.20
C MET A 41 -10.20 -0.69 -24.10
N ALA A 42 -9.17 -0.97 -24.88
CA ALA A 42 -8.05 -0.07 -25.10
C ALA A 42 -8.15 0.61 -26.48
N LEU A 43 -7.68 1.85 -26.60
CA LEU A 43 -7.62 2.54 -27.91
C LEU A 43 -6.72 1.79 -28.92
N THR A 44 -5.72 1.07 -28.42
CA THR A 44 -4.78 0.25 -29.18
C THR A 44 -5.25 -1.20 -29.38
N GLN A 45 -6.51 -1.52 -29.04
CA GLN A 45 -7.04 -2.88 -29.14
C GLN A 45 -6.83 -3.48 -30.53
N SER A 46 -6.24 -4.68 -30.57
CA SER A 46 -5.87 -5.36 -31.82
C SER A 46 -6.67 -6.62 -32.11
N GLY A 47 -7.27 -7.23 -31.09
CA GLY A 47 -8.21 -8.33 -31.29
C GLY A 47 -8.47 -9.13 -30.03
N MET A 48 -8.93 -10.37 -30.24
CA MET A 48 -9.17 -11.34 -29.19
C MET A 48 -8.45 -12.64 -29.51
N ALA A 49 -7.65 -13.11 -28.55
CA ALA A 49 -7.04 -14.41 -28.56
C ALA A 49 -8.01 -15.41 -27.94
N VAL A 50 -8.09 -16.61 -28.52
CA VAL A 50 -8.97 -17.69 -28.09
C VAL A 50 -8.16 -18.94 -27.86
N LEU A 51 -8.13 -19.43 -26.62
CA LEU A 51 -7.50 -20.69 -26.26
C LEU A 51 -8.53 -21.81 -26.27
N LEU A 52 -8.22 -22.87 -27.02
CA LEU A 52 -9.13 -23.99 -27.30
C LEU A 52 -8.47 -25.28 -26.85
N THR A 53 -9.12 -25.99 -25.93
CA THR A 53 -8.72 -27.34 -25.56
C THR A 53 -9.65 -28.34 -26.22
N PHE A 54 -9.09 -29.19 -27.08
CA PHE A 54 -9.85 -30.25 -27.75
C PHE A 54 -9.49 -31.62 -27.19
N LEU A 55 -10.51 -32.45 -26.99
CA LEU A 55 -10.38 -33.86 -26.61
C LEU A 55 -10.69 -34.77 -27.80
N ASN A 56 -9.93 -35.86 -27.87
CA ASN A 56 -10.21 -36.98 -28.77
C ASN A 56 -11.28 -37.88 -28.15
N GLY A 57 -12.53 -37.75 -28.56
CA GLY A 57 -13.69 -38.42 -27.96
C GLY A 57 -13.82 -39.93 -28.26
N ARG A 58 -12.74 -40.63 -28.59
CA ARG A 58 -12.79 -42.10 -28.73
C ARG A 58 -12.78 -42.78 -27.36
N ASN A 59 -13.78 -43.61 -27.10
CA ASN A 59 -13.81 -44.50 -25.94
C ASN A 59 -12.67 -45.54 -26.01
N HIS A 60 -11.95 -45.69 -24.90
CA HIS A 60 -10.76 -46.52 -24.77
C HIS A 60 -11.08 -48.03 -24.82
N SER A 61 -11.18 -48.59 -26.02
CA SER A 61 -10.86 -50.02 -26.23
C SER A 61 -9.37 -50.13 -26.55
N LEU A 62 -8.63 -50.88 -25.73
CA LEU A 62 -7.16 -50.90 -25.57
C LEU A 62 -6.27 -51.07 -26.82
N ASP A 63 -6.81 -51.25 -28.04
CA ASP A 63 -6.00 -51.71 -29.19
C ASP A 63 -5.88 -50.77 -30.41
N THR A 64 -6.56 -49.61 -30.48
CA THR A 64 -6.38 -48.70 -31.65
C THR A 64 -6.47 -47.21 -31.34
N PHE A 65 -5.34 -46.62 -30.94
CA PHE A 65 -5.18 -45.17 -30.88
C PHE A 65 -5.08 -44.56 -32.28
N VAL A 66 -6.08 -43.77 -32.70
CA VAL A 66 -6.08 -43.03 -33.98
C VAL A 66 -6.11 -41.53 -33.68
N GLY A 67 -5.17 -40.81 -34.30
CA GLY A 67 -5.07 -39.36 -34.14
C GLY A 67 -6.18 -38.64 -34.91
N ILE A 68 -6.46 -37.39 -34.52
CA ILE A 68 -7.46 -36.56 -35.17
C ILE A 68 -6.77 -35.44 -35.94
N ARG A 69 -7.19 -35.24 -37.19
CA ARG A 69 -6.89 -34.06 -37.99
C ARG A 69 -8.19 -33.43 -38.46
N ARG A 70 -8.46 -32.21 -38.02
CA ARG A 70 -9.68 -31.44 -38.32
C ARG A 70 -9.33 -29.99 -38.61
N SER A 71 -10.15 -29.33 -39.42
CA SER A 71 -10.13 -27.88 -39.54
C SER A 71 -11.31 -27.34 -38.76
N VAL A 72 -11.07 -26.30 -37.97
CA VAL A 72 -12.08 -25.68 -37.12
C VAL A 72 -12.12 -24.20 -37.44
N THR A 73 -13.31 -23.65 -37.62
CA THR A 73 -13.54 -22.23 -37.84
C THR A 73 -14.02 -21.60 -36.55
N ILE A 74 -13.38 -20.51 -36.16
CA ILE A 74 -13.71 -19.67 -35.01
C ILE A 74 -14.23 -18.34 -35.54
N VAL A 75 -15.37 -17.89 -35.03
CA VAL A 75 -16.04 -16.67 -35.50
C VAL A 75 -16.50 -15.85 -34.31
N ILE A 76 -16.19 -14.55 -34.29
CA ILE A 76 -16.84 -13.57 -33.42
C ILE A 76 -18.06 -13.04 -34.16
N VAL A 77 -19.22 -13.14 -33.52
CA VAL A 77 -20.48 -12.57 -33.98
C VAL A 77 -20.96 -11.55 -32.97
N ASP A 78 -21.33 -10.38 -33.48
CA ASP A 78 -22.12 -9.41 -32.74
C ASP A 78 -23.56 -9.92 -32.72
N VAL A 79 -24.04 -10.29 -31.54
CA VAL A 79 -25.38 -10.84 -31.37
C VAL A 79 -26.44 -9.74 -31.44
N THR A 80 -26.07 -8.50 -31.08
CA THR A 80 -26.96 -7.35 -31.07
C THR A 80 -27.27 -6.88 -32.48
N GLU A 81 -26.27 -6.84 -33.36
CA GLU A 81 -26.41 -6.45 -34.77
C GLU A 81 -26.54 -7.63 -35.75
N GLU A 82 -26.48 -8.86 -35.26
CA GLU A 82 -26.50 -10.10 -36.05
C GLU A 82 -25.42 -10.15 -37.17
N CYS A 83 -24.24 -9.57 -36.91
CA CYS A 83 -23.18 -9.45 -37.91
C CYS A 83 -21.88 -10.18 -37.49
N VAL A 84 -21.08 -10.61 -38.48
CA VAL A 84 -19.78 -11.24 -38.23
C VAL A 84 -18.73 -10.16 -38.07
N VAL A 85 -18.04 -10.13 -36.92
CA VAL A 85 -16.98 -9.16 -36.63
C VAL A 85 -15.63 -9.66 -37.14
N SER A 86 -15.29 -10.91 -36.85
CA SER A 86 -14.00 -11.50 -37.21
C SER A 86 -14.12 -13.02 -37.32
N ALA A 87 -13.31 -13.64 -38.17
CA ALA A 87 -13.30 -15.08 -38.36
C ALA A 87 -11.90 -15.59 -38.69
N THR A 88 -11.51 -16.69 -38.05
CA THR A 88 -10.22 -17.37 -38.27
C THR A 88 -10.44 -18.87 -38.38
N GLN A 89 -9.61 -19.58 -39.14
CA GLN A 89 -9.64 -21.03 -39.25
C GLN A 89 -8.30 -21.63 -38.83
N ILE A 90 -8.33 -22.64 -37.96
CA ILE A 90 -7.14 -23.36 -37.50
C ILE A 90 -7.20 -24.83 -37.85
N ARG A 91 -6.03 -25.47 -37.91
CA ARG A 91 -5.90 -26.91 -38.08
C ARG A 91 -5.61 -27.58 -36.74
N VAL A 92 -6.56 -28.38 -36.27
CA VAL A 92 -6.44 -29.18 -35.05
C VAL A 92 -5.82 -30.53 -35.41
N ASN A 93 -4.64 -30.80 -34.86
CA ASN A 93 -3.91 -32.06 -35.06
C ASN A 93 -3.55 -32.67 -33.70
N ILE A 94 -4.30 -33.69 -33.28
CA ILE A 94 -4.05 -34.45 -32.06
C ILE A 94 -3.42 -35.80 -32.47
N PRO A 95 -2.14 -36.06 -32.13
CA PRO A 95 -1.48 -37.31 -32.49
C PRO A 95 -2.08 -38.50 -31.75
N ARG A 96 -1.80 -39.72 -32.23
CA ARG A 96 -2.36 -40.98 -31.69
C ARG A 96 -2.09 -41.16 -30.19
N ASN A 97 -0.94 -40.69 -29.71
CA ASN A 97 -0.50 -40.85 -28.34
C ASN A 97 -0.96 -39.73 -27.39
N ARG A 98 -1.85 -38.82 -27.81
CA ARG A 98 -2.38 -37.74 -26.98
C ARG A 98 -3.90 -37.75 -26.95
N LEU A 99 -4.46 -37.50 -25.76
CA LEU A 99 -5.90 -37.44 -25.53
C LEU A 99 -6.47 -36.04 -25.73
N ALA A 100 -5.63 -35.03 -25.52
CA ALA A 100 -5.99 -33.62 -25.65
C ALA A 100 -4.95 -32.85 -26.48
N GLY A 101 -5.37 -31.72 -27.03
CA GLY A 101 -4.48 -30.71 -27.58
C GLY A 101 -5.01 -29.32 -27.30
N VAL A 102 -4.10 -28.41 -26.94
CA VAL A 102 -4.38 -26.99 -26.71
C VAL A 102 -3.94 -26.20 -27.94
N PHE A 103 -4.80 -25.32 -28.42
CA PHE A 103 -4.58 -24.51 -29.62
C PHE A 103 -5.01 -23.08 -29.36
N ARG A 104 -4.26 -22.11 -29.89
CA ARG A 104 -4.64 -20.70 -29.87
C ARG A 104 -5.09 -20.28 -31.27
N ALA A 105 -6.11 -19.42 -31.31
CA ALA A 105 -6.55 -18.72 -32.51
C ALA A 105 -6.70 -17.24 -32.18
N ASP A 106 -6.12 -16.37 -33.01
CA ASP A 106 -6.26 -14.93 -32.87
C ASP A 106 -7.31 -14.42 -33.87
N LEU A 107 -8.24 -13.59 -33.38
CA LEU A 107 -9.30 -12.97 -34.15
C LEU A 107 -9.12 -11.45 -34.10
N PRO A 108 -8.51 -10.86 -35.14
CA PRO A 108 -8.25 -9.43 -35.16
C PRO A 108 -9.55 -8.66 -35.33
N PHE A 109 -9.68 -7.56 -34.60
CA PHE A 109 -10.68 -6.52 -34.79
C PHE A 109 -10.13 -5.20 -34.26
N ALA A 110 -10.59 -4.09 -34.82
CA ALA A 110 -10.18 -2.76 -34.37
C ALA A 110 -11.18 -2.21 -33.34
N TYR A 111 -10.71 -1.33 -32.45
CA TYR A 111 -11.52 -0.63 -31.45
C TYR A 111 -12.85 -0.06 -32.01
N PRO A 112 -12.93 0.58 -33.20
CA PRO A 112 -14.20 1.11 -33.74
C PRO A 112 -15.25 0.05 -34.11
N ASN A 113 -14.84 -1.22 -34.27
CA ASN A 113 -15.73 -2.31 -34.68
C ASN A 113 -16.43 -2.98 -33.50
N ILE A 114 -16.11 -2.57 -32.27
CA ILE A 114 -16.66 -3.09 -31.04
C ILE A 114 -17.29 -1.93 -30.27
N LYS A 115 -18.50 -2.15 -29.79
CA LYS A 115 -19.27 -1.24 -28.94
C LYS A 115 -19.53 -1.84 -27.57
N THR A 116 -19.64 -0.96 -26.57
CA THR A 116 -19.81 -1.32 -25.15
C THR A 116 -21.20 -1.81 -24.76
N ASP A 117 -22.22 -1.44 -25.53
CA ASP A 117 -23.62 -1.80 -25.31
C ASP A 117 -24.04 -3.08 -26.06
N HIS A 118 -23.09 -3.80 -26.65
CA HIS A 118 -23.34 -4.99 -27.47
C HIS A 118 -22.86 -6.28 -26.78
N THR A 119 -23.53 -7.38 -27.10
CA THR A 119 -23.12 -8.73 -26.67
C THR A 119 -22.45 -9.45 -27.83
N TYR A 120 -21.24 -9.96 -27.61
CA TYR A 120 -20.50 -10.71 -28.62
C TYR A 120 -20.46 -12.19 -28.26
N LYS A 121 -20.35 -13.02 -29.28
CA LYS A 121 -20.24 -14.47 -29.13
C LYS A 121 -19.14 -15.04 -30.01
N VAL A 122 -18.23 -15.78 -29.41
CA VAL A 122 -17.26 -16.63 -30.11
C VAL A 122 -17.91 -17.98 -30.37
N MET A 123 -17.99 -18.39 -31.63
CA MET A 123 -18.48 -19.70 -32.05
C MET A 123 -17.37 -20.54 -32.65
N VAL A 124 -17.30 -21.81 -32.27
CA VAL A 124 -16.34 -22.78 -32.76
C VAL A 124 -17.08 -23.88 -33.53
N ARG A 125 -16.76 -24.06 -34.82
CA ARG A 125 -17.42 -25.03 -35.71
C ARG A 125 -16.42 -25.93 -36.41
N ASP A 126 -16.71 -27.24 -36.45
CA ASP A 126 -15.95 -28.18 -37.28
C ASP A 126 -16.32 -27.97 -38.74
N VAL A 127 -15.32 -27.65 -39.57
CA VAL A 127 -15.50 -27.39 -41.02
C VAL A 127 -16.03 -28.62 -41.74
N SER A 128 -15.63 -29.81 -41.30
CA SER A 128 -15.94 -31.06 -42.01
C SER A 128 -17.35 -31.57 -41.76
N SER A 129 -17.88 -31.35 -40.55
CA SER A 129 -19.22 -31.79 -40.15
C SER A 129 -20.25 -30.64 -40.13
N GLY A 130 -19.79 -29.39 -40.13
CA GLY A 130 -20.63 -28.21 -39.89
C GLY A 130 -21.13 -28.11 -38.44
N GLN A 131 -20.75 -29.06 -37.58
CA GLN A 131 -21.23 -29.14 -36.21
C GLN A 131 -20.61 -28.04 -35.36
N MET A 132 -21.45 -27.41 -34.55
CA MET A 132 -21.01 -26.50 -33.50
C MET A 132 -20.36 -27.28 -32.37
N LEU A 133 -19.09 -26.96 -32.09
CA LEU A 133 -18.30 -27.61 -31.05
C LEU A 133 -18.42 -26.90 -29.69
N GLY A 134 -18.62 -25.58 -29.71
CA GLY A 134 -18.89 -24.78 -28.52
C GLY A 134 -19.04 -23.29 -28.84
N GLU A 135 -19.49 -22.53 -27.85
CA GLU A 135 -19.58 -21.08 -27.87
C GLU A 135 -19.17 -20.49 -26.52
N SER A 136 -18.78 -19.22 -26.53
CA SER A 136 -18.62 -18.39 -25.35
C SER A 136 -19.05 -16.96 -25.67
N PHE A 137 -19.66 -16.29 -24.70
CA PHE A 137 -20.12 -14.91 -24.82
C PHE A 137 -19.12 -13.98 -24.14
N PHE A 138 -18.96 -12.76 -24.66
CA PHE A 138 -18.10 -11.76 -24.05
C PHE A 138 -18.65 -10.35 -24.23
N HIS A 139 -18.21 -9.44 -23.36
CA HIS A 139 -18.53 -8.02 -23.41
C HIS A 139 -17.25 -7.19 -23.29
N MET A 140 -17.29 -5.98 -23.86
CA MET A 140 -16.14 -5.08 -23.92
C MET A 140 -16.57 -3.74 -23.35
N TYR A 141 -15.84 -3.19 -22.39
CA TYR A 141 -16.23 -1.99 -21.66
C TYR A 141 -15.26 -0.85 -21.89
N ASP A 142 -15.76 0.29 -22.36
CA ASP A 142 -14.93 1.48 -22.54
C ASP A 142 -14.93 2.35 -21.27
N PRO A 143 -13.76 2.52 -20.60
CA PRO A 143 -13.63 3.40 -19.45
C PRO A 143 -14.03 4.86 -19.73
N LEU A 144 -13.85 5.34 -20.96
CA LEU A 144 -14.24 6.70 -21.36
C LEU A 144 -15.76 6.87 -21.38
N ILE A 145 -16.49 5.83 -21.79
CA ILE A 145 -17.96 5.83 -21.82
C ILE A 145 -18.52 5.67 -20.40
N LEU A 146 -17.93 4.78 -19.59
CA LEU A 146 -18.35 4.52 -18.21
C LEU A 146 -17.91 5.62 -17.23
N GLY A 147 -16.99 6.50 -17.67
CA GLY A 147 -16.62 7.75 -17.01
C GLY A 147 -15.65 7.63 -15.84
N LYS A 148 -15.12 6.42 -15.58
CA LYS A 148 -14.13 6.13 -14.54
C LYS A 148 -13.24 4.96 -14.97
N GLU A 149 -12.07 4.84 -14.35
CA GLU A 149 -11.24 3.63 -14.47
C GLU A 149 -11.93 2.40 -13.85
N PRO A 150 -11.63 1.18 -14.31
CA PRO A 150 -12.33 -0.04 -13.86
C PRO A 150 -12.33 -0.27 -12.34
N HIS A 151 -11.23 0.08 -11.66
CA HIS A 151 -11.12 -0.05 -10.21
C HIS A 151 -12.07 0.86 -9.40
N LEU A 152 -12.71 1.84 -10.06
CA LEU A 152 -13.66 2.78 -9.44
C LEU A 152 -15.11 2.52 -9.87
N TRP A 153 -15.37 1.46 -10.64
CA TRP A 153 -16.72 1.09 -11.07
C TRP A 153 -17.55 0.53 -9.93
N TYR A 154 -16.92 -0.15 -8.98
CA TYR A 154 -17.55 -0.71 -7.79
C TYR A 154 -16.80 -0.32 -6.53
N SER A 155 -17.52 -0.22 -5.41
CA SER A 155 -16.95 -0.22 -4.07
C SER A 155 -17.66 -1.26 -3.22
N ALA A 156 -16.94 -2.07 -2.46
CA ALA A 156 -17.59 -3.00 -1.54
C ALA A 156 -18.08 -2.26 -0.29
N SER A 157 -19.38 -2.37 0.00
CA SER A 157 -19.98 -1.81 1.21
C SER A 157 -19.86 -2.76 2.40
N LYS A 158 -20.03 -4.07 2.15
CA LYS A 158 -20.00 -5.12 3.17
C LYS A 158 -19.38 -6.42 2.65
N GLY A 159 -18.74 -7.17 3.53
CA GLY A 159 -18.21 -8.51 3.24
C GLY A 159 -18.42 -9.48 4.41
N TRP A 160 -18.89 -10.68 4.15
CA TRP A 160 -19.14 -11.68 5.20
C TRP A 160 -19.14 -13.11 4.66
N VAL A 161 -19.20 -14.08 5.56
CA VAL A 161 -19.36 -15.49 5.23
C VAL A 161 -20.69 -16.05 5.71
N LEU A 162 -21.18 -17.04 4.98
CA LEU A 162 -22.45 -17.72 5.24
C LEU A 162 -22.22 -19.24 5.32
N PRO A 163 -22.43 -19.87 6.50
CA PRO A 163 -22.45 -21.31 6.64
C PRO A 163 -23.59 -21.96 5.85
N GLN A 164 -23.41 -23.21 5.44
CA GLN A 164 -24.46 -23.98 4.80
C GLN A 164 -25.66 -24.15 5.73
N PHE A 165 -26.85 -23.75 5.27
CA PHE A 165 -28.15 -23.87 5.97
C PHE A 165 -28.39 -22.89 7.14
N GLU A 166 -27.60 -21.83 7.27
CA GLU A 166 -27.86 -20.75 8.23
C GLU A 166 -28.28 -19.46 7.51
N TYR A 167 -29.09 -18.65 8.19
CA TYR A 167 -29.51 -17.33 7.72
C TYR A 167 -28.89 -16.29 8.65
N GLY A 168 -27.73 -15.76 8.27
CA GLY A 168 -26.99 -14.79 9.09
C GLY A 168 -25.74 -14.27 8.39
N MET A 169 -25.29 -13.08 8.78
CA MET A 169 -23.98 -12.54 8.37
C MET A 169 -22.97 -12.92 9.43
N TYR A 170 -21.83 -13.50 9.02
CA TYR A 170 -20.79 -13.92 9.95
C TYR A 170 -19.42 -13.39 9.52
N LYS A 171 -18.64 -12.90 10.49
CA LYS A 171 -17.23 -12.54 10.32
C LYS A 171 -16.33 -13.77 10.38
N SER A 172 -16.71 -14.76 11.19
CA SER A 172 -16.05 -16.07 11.31
C SER A 172 -17.07 -17.15 11.56
N VAL A 173 -16.75 -18.37 11.13
CA VAL A 173 -17.65 -19.53 11.24
C VAL A 173 -16.86 -20.72 11.74
N ASP A 174 -17.41 -21.43 12.72
CA ASP A 174 -16.84 -22.71 13.12
C ASP A 174 -17.38 -23.81 12.21
N SER A 175 -16.57 -24.28 11.27
CA SER A 175 -16.97 -25.40 10.43
C SER A 175 -16.67 -26.72 11.12
N GLU A 176 -17.20 -27.02 12.32
CA GLU A 176 -17.04 -28.37 12.89
C GLU A 176 -17.51 -29.44 11.88
N LYS A 177 -18.56 -29.14 11.12
CA LYS A 177 -19.08 -29.92 10.00
C LYS A 177 -18.34 -29.57 8.71
N LEU A 178 -17.72 -30.58 8.06
CA LEU A 178 -17.19 -30.45 6.69
C LEU A 178 -18.32 -29.99 5.76
N GLY A 179 -18.09 -28.95 4.95
CA GLY A 179 -19.18 -28.34 4.19
C GLY A 179 -18.75 -27.20 3.28
N VAL A 180 -19.75 -26.52 2.71
CA VAL A 180 -19.56 -25.34 1.84
C VAL A 180 -19.83 -24.07 2.64
N VAL A 181 -18.87 -23.14 2.62
CA VAL A 181 -19.04 -21.80 3.17
C VAL A 181 -19.15 -20.83 2.00
N SER A 182 -20.13 -19.94 2.01
CA SER A 182 -20.28 -18.94 0.94
C SER A 182 -19.70 -17.61 1.39
N VAL A 183 -18.75 -17.07 0.61
CA VAL A 183 -18.17 -15.74 0.78
C VAL A 183 -19.04 -14.76 0.01
N ARG A 184 -19.58 -13.72 0.65
CA ARG A 184 -20.43 -12.71 0.02
C ARG A 184 -19.83 -11.32 0.16
N PHE A 185 -19.89 -10.55 -0.93
CA PHE A 185 -19.62 -9.11 -0.94
C PHE A 185 -20.88 -8.38 -1.41
N ASN A 186 -21.24 -7.30 -0.73
CA ASN A 186 -22.17 -6.31 -1.24
C ASN A 186 -21.39 -5.15 -1.84
N LEU A 187 -21.86 -4.65 -2.98
CA LEU A 187 -21.19 -3.70 -3.86
C LEU A 187 -22.13 -2.53 -4.14
N GLU A 188 -21.55 -1.35 -4.19
CA GLU A 188 -22.18 -0.15 -4.72
C GLU A 188 -21.57 0.18 -6.09
N SER A 189 -22.42 0.41 -7.08
CA SER A 189 -21.96 0.79 -8.42
C SER A 189 -21.80 2.30 -8.56
N HIS A 190 -20.74 2.74 -9.23
CA HIS A 190 -20.42 4.16 -9.41
C HIS A 190 -20.17 4.56 -10.87
N PHE A 191 -20.97 4.01 -11.79
CA PHE A 191 -20.90 4.34 -13.21
C PHE A 191 -21.41 5.75 -13.51
N LYS A 192 -20.73 6.46 -14.43
CA LYS A 192 -21.24 7.75 -14.95
C LYS A 192 -22.45 7.54 -15.85
N ASN A 193 -22.37 6.52 -16.71
CA ASN A 193 -23.44 6.05 -17.58
C ASN A 193 -23.67 4.58 -17.26
N GLU A 194 -24.90 4.20 -16.95
CA GLU A 194 -25.22 2.81 -16.61
C GLU A 194 -24.99 1.90 -17.83
N PRO A 195 -24.16 0.86 -17.71
CA PRO A 195 -23.95 -0.07 -18.79
C PRO A 195 -25.20 -0.93 -19.01
N TYR A 196 -25.39 -1.40 -20.25
CA TYR A 196 -26.45 -2.36 -20.57
C TYR A 196 -26.34 -3.65 -19.73
N LEU A 197 -25.10 -4.07 -19.48
CA LEU A 197 -24.78 -5.20 -18.64
C LEU A 197 -23.67 -4.80 -17.67
N VAL A 198 -23.82 -5.12 -16.40
CA VAL A 198 -22.83 -4.74 -15.40
C VAL A 198 -21.54 -5.57 -15.57
N PRO A 199 -20.34 -4.94 -15.54
CA PRO A 199 -19.07 -5.62 -15.63
C PRO A 199 -18.91 -6.72 -14.58
N GLU A 200 -18.40 -7.87 -14.97
CA GLU A 200 -18.10 -8.95 -14.03
C GLU A 200 -16.99 -8.60 -13.03
N VAL A 201 -16.98 -9.30 -11.90
CA VAL A 201 -15.97 -9.22 -10.84
C VAL A 201 -15.40 -10.60 -10.56
N GLU A 202 -14.13 -10.65 -10.14
CA GLU A 202 -13.47 -11.87 -9.72
C GLU A 202 -13.44 -11.94 -8.20
N VAL A 203 -13.90 -13.05 -7.61
CA VAL A 203 -13.70 -13.33 -6.19
C VAL A 203 -12.58 -14.36 -6.07
N ARG A 204 -11.55 -14.04 -5.29
CA ARG A 204 -10.45 -14.93 -4.93
C ARG A 204 -10.49 -15.25 -3.45
N VAL A 205 -10.36 -16.52 -3.10
CA VAL A 205 -10.28 -16.97 -1.73
C VAL A 205 -8.99 -17.74 -1.55
N TYR A 206 -8.14 -17.19 -0.72
CA TYR A 206 -6.87 -17.76 -0.33
C TYR A 206 -7.08 -18.65 0.88
N LEU A 207 -6.81 -19.94 0.70
CA LEU A 207 -7.00 -20.95 1.72
C LEU A 207 -5.70 -21.18 2.52
N PRO A 208 -5.80 -21.65 3.78
CA PRO A 208 -4.65 -21.91 4.65
C PRO A 208 -3.62 -22.90 4.08
N ASN A 209 -4.04 -23.81 3.21
CA ASN A 209 -3.16 -24.79 2.56
C ASN A 209 -2.37 -24.21 1.37
N GLY A 210 -2.44 -22.90 1.14
CA GLY A 210 -1.79 -22.20 0.03
C GLY A 210 -2.53 -22.28 -1.29
N LYS A 211 -3.67 -23.00 -1.36
CA LYS A 211 -4.52 -23.04 -2.55
C LYS A 211 -5.30 -21.73 -2.67
N VAL A 212 -5.39 -21.21 -3.89
CA VAL A 212 -6.27 -20.10 -4.23
C VAL A 212 -7.44 -20.63 -5.04
N GLU A 213 -8.67 -20.36 -4.59
CA GLU A 213 -9.87 -20.59 -5.39
C GLU A 213 -10.33 -19.25 -5.95
N SER A 214 -10.45 -19.14 -7.28
CA SER A 214 -10.98 -17.94 -7.93
C SER A 214 -12.15 -18.27 -8.84
N ARG A 215 -13.12 -17.36 -8.93
CA ARG A 215 -14.26 -17.44 -9.86
C ARG A 215 -14.72 -16.05 -10.27
N PHE A 216 -15.21 -15.94 -11.50
CA PHE A 216 -15.83 -14.74 -12.04
C PHE A 216 -17.33 -14.77 -11.83
N PHE A 217 -17.88 -13.63 -11.41
CA PHE A 217 -19.30 -13.45 -11.14
C PHE A 217 -19.78 -12.16 -11.77
N ARG A 218 -20.96 -12.22 -12.38
CA ARG A 218 -21.71 -11.00 -12.67
C ARG A 218 -22.47 -10.58 -11.41
N PRO A 219 -22.29 -9.35 -10.90
CA PRO A 219 -23.01 -8.90 -9.71
C PRO A 219 -24.54 -8.98 -9.87
N GLU A 220 -25.22 -9.54 -8.87
CA GLU A 220 -26.68 -9.65 -8.82
C GLU A 220 -27.26 -8.45 -8.06
N CYS A 221 -28.36 -7.86 -8.53
CA CYS A 221 -28.99 -6.71 -7.87
C CYS A 221 -30.05 -7.18 -6.85
N ASP A 222 -30.00 -6.64 -5.63
CA ASP A 222 -30.89 -7.03 -4.50
C ASP A 222 -32.27 -6.32 -4.52
N ASP A 223 -32.59 -5.54 -5.57
CA ASP A 223 -33.88 -4.92 -5.93
C ASP A 223 -34.20 -3.48 -5.39
N TYR A 224 -35.01 -2.75 -6.17
CA TYR A 224 -35.48 -1.34 -6.11
C TYR A 224 -34.48 -0.17 -6.32
N ASP A 225 -33.30 -0.14 -5.71
CA ASP A 225 -32.43 1.06 -5.75
C ASP A 225 -31.39 1.08 -6.91
N MET A 226 -31.41 0.09 -7.81
CA MET A 226 -30.54 -0.11 -9.00
C MET A 226 -29.01 0.05 -8.81
N ARG A 227 -28.53 0.27 -7.58
CA ARG A 227 -27.14 0.61 -7.28
C ARG A 227 -26.46 -0.30 -6.27
N GLU A 228 -27.22 -1.14 -5.59
CA GLU A 228 -26.71 -2.18 -4.70
C GLU A 228 -26.69 -3.53 -5.42
N TYR A 229 -25.51 -4.12 -5.45
CA TYR A 229 -25.27 -5.44 -6.02
C TYR A 229 -24.63 -6.35 -4.98
N HIS A 230 -24.65 -7.65 -5.23
CA HIS A 230 -23.90 -8.59 -4.44
C HIS A 230 -23.31 -9.70 -5.29
N VAL A 231 -22.26 -10.31 -4.77
CA VAL A 231 -21.66 -11.53 -5.33
C VAL A 231 -21.43 -12.54 -4.23
N THR A 232 -21.73 -13.81 -4.53
CA THR A 232 -21.60 -14.90 -3.56
C THR A 232 -20.80 -16.04 -4.18
N MET A 233 -19.65 -16.35 -3.58
CA MET A 233 -18.78 -17.44 -3.98
C MET A 233 -18.83 -18.59 -2.98
N PRO A 234 -19.26 -19.81 -3.38
CA PRO A 234 -19.15 -20.99 -2.53
C PRO A 234 -17.70 -21.50 -2.49
N VAL A 235 -17.20 -21.77 -1.29
CA VAL A 235 -15.87 -22.27 -0.98
C VAL A 235 -15.98 -23.58 -0.22
N HIS A 236 -15.23 -24.59 -0.66
CA HIS A 236 -15.24 -25.91 -0.02
C HIS A 236 -14.23 -25.96 1.14
N VAL A 237 -14.73 -26.22 2.35
CA VAL A 237 -13.91 -26.34 3.55
C VAL A 237 -13.81 -27.79 4.00
N ASN A 238 -12.59 -28.31 4.06
CA ASN A 238 -12.22 -29.66 4.49
C ASN A 238 -11.21 -29.61 5.64
N HIS A 239 -10.81 -30.77 6.19
CA HIS A 239 -9.87 -30.82 7.31
C HIS A 239 -8.50 -30.21 6.98
N ASP A 240 -8.07 -30.25 5.71
CA ASP A 240 -6.74 -29.83 5.28
C ASP A 240 -6.66 -28.31 5.02
N ASN A 241 -7.79 -27.62 4.84
CA ASN A 241 -7.85 -26.20 4.55
C ASN A 241 -8.66 -25.38 5.57
N ARG A 242 -8.92 -25.94 6.76
CA ARG A 242 -9.53 -25.21 7.89
C ARG A 242 -8.53 -24.24 8.51
N GLY A 243 -8.97 -23.02 8.79
CA GLY A 243 -8.13 -21.97 9.36
C GLY A 243 -8.53 -20.57 8.91
N VAL A 244 -7.59 -19.64 8.98
CA VAL A 244 -7.79 -18.26 8.57
C VAL A 244 -7.67 -18.16 7.06
N CYS A 245 -8.74 -17.71 6.41
CA CYS A 245 -8.86 -17.51 4.97
C CYS A 245 -8.93 -16.02 4.66
N TYR A 246 -8.46 -15.62 3.47
CA TYR A 246 -8.60 -14.25 2.97
C TYR A 246 -9.40 -14.25 1.68
N ALA A 247 -10.47 -13.46 1.66
CA ALA A 247 -11.28 -13.22 0.47
C ALA A 247 -10.89 -11.87 -0.13
N GLU A 248 -10.70 -11.85 -1.44
CA GLU A 248 -10.38 -10.67 -2.23
C GLU A 248 -11.34 -10.56 -3.41
N LEU A 249 -11.72 -9.33 -3.73
CA LEU A 249 -12.61 -8.99 -4.81
C LEU A 249 -11.86 -8.09 -5.80
N LEU A 250 -11.92 -8.44 -7.08
CA LEU A 250 -11.28 -7.71 -8.17
C LEU A 250 -12.31 -7.33 -9.25
N CYS A 251 -12.07 -6.21 -9.93
CA CYS A 251 -12.78 -5.80 -11.15
C CYS A 251 -11.75 -5.52 -12.25
N MET A 252 -11.84 -6.20 -13.40
CA MET A 252 -10.91 -6.02 -14.54
C MET A 252 -9.42 -6.03 -14.13
N ASP A 253 -9.00 -7.00 -13.31
CA ASP A 253 -7.66 -7.13 -12.70
C ASP A 253 -7.30 -6.18 -11.55
N TYR A 254 -8.17 -5.23 -11.20
CA TYR A 254 -7.94 -4.31 -10.09
C TYR A 254 -8.60 -4.80 -8.82
N ALA A 255 -7.82 -4.99 -7.76
CA ALA A 255 -8.36 -5.31 -6.43
C ALA A 255 -9.17 -4.12 -5.89
N ILE A 256 -10.42 -4.38 -5.49
CA ILE A 256 -11.37 -3.37 -5.02
C ILE A 256 -11.73 -3.54 -3.54
N ALA A 257 -11.74 -4.77 -3.02
CA ALA A 257 -11.98 -5.04 -1.60
C ALA A 257 -11.37 -6.38 -1.15
N GLY A 258 -11.18 -6.56 0.14
CA GLY A 258 -10.80 -7.83 0.72
C GLY A 258 -11.01 -7.88 2.23
N PHE A 259 -11.31 -9.07 2.76
CA PHE A 259 -11.49 -9.29 4.19
C PHE A 259 -11.02 -10.69 4.61
N VAL A 260 -10.80 -10.84 5.91
CA VAL A 260 -10.33 -12.10 6.50
C VAL A 260 -11.47 -12.77 7.25
N PHE A 261 -11.55 -14.09 7.18
CA PHE A 261 -12.49 -14.87 7.97
C PHE A 261 -11.83 -16.17 8.46
N SER A 262 -12.25 -16.67 9.61
CA SER A 262 -11.83 -17.98 10.08
C SER A 262 -12.90 -19.04 9.82
N THR A 263 -12.45 -20.22 9.41
CA THR A 263 -13.27 -21.45 9.30
C THR A 263 -13.01 -22.44 10.44
N ASN A 264 -12.16 -22.04 11.40
CA ASN A 264 -11.76 -22.80 12.59
C ASN A 264 -11.68 -21.84 13.79
N GLY A 265 -12.66 -21.89 14.70
CA GLY A 265 -12.75 -20.97 15.85
C GLY A 265 -14.17 -20.46 16.08
N PRO A 266 -14.40 -19.60 17.08
CA PRO A 266 -15.73 -19.17 17.48
C PRO A 266 -16.47 -18.50 16.32
N THR A 267 -17.75 -18.83 16.18
CA THR A 267 -18.64 -18.19 15.21
C THR A 267 -18.94 -16.77 15.68
N GLU A 268 -18.52 -15.77 14.90
CA GLU A 268 -18.79 -14.35 15.19
C GLU A 268 -19.81 -13.81 14.19
N SER A 269 -20.95 -13.35 14.69
CA SER A 269 -21.98 -12.69 13.88
C SER A 269 -21.57 -11.26 13.51
N GLY A 270 -21.88 -10.86 12.28
CA GLY A 270 -21.63 -9.53 11.74
C GLY A 270 -21.10 -9.57 10.30
N ALA A 271 -20.92 -8.39 9.72
CA ALA A 271 -20.24 -8.20 8.44
C ALA A 271 -19.04 -7.26 8.63
N TRP A 272 -18.03 -7.40 7.77
CA TRP A 272 -16.92 -6.48 7.63
C TRP A 272 -17.37 -5.25 6.85
N GLU A 273 -17.08 -4.05 7.34
CA GLU A 273 -17.50 -2.78 6.72
C GLU A 273 -16.36 -1.75 6.70
N GLY A 274 -16.42 -0.79 5.77
CA GLY A 274 -15.51 0.35 5.71
C GLY A 274 -14.03 -0.04 5.63
N LYS A 275 -13.21 0.43 6.58
CA LYS A 275 -11.75 0.21 6.60
C LYS A 275 -11.36 -1.27 6.74
N GLU A 276 -12.28 -2.11 7.20
CA GLU A 276 -12.05 -3.55 7.37
C GLU A 276 -12.06 -4.31 6.03
N LEU A 277 -12.57 -3.71 4.95
CA LEU A 277 -12.66 -4.29 3.59
C LEU A 277 -11.44 -3.97 2.70
N THR A 278 -10.31 -3.55 3.28
CA THR A 278 -9.11 -3.16 2.52
C THR A 278 -8.36 -4.36 1.94
N CYS A 279 -7.92 -4.29 0.69
CA CYS A 279 -7.10 -5.34 0.08
C CYS A 279 -5.73 -5.45 0.76
N LEU A 280 -5.21 -6.67 0.86
CA LEU A 280 -3.82 -6.92 1.22
C LEU A 280 -2.92 -6.60 0.02
N GLY A 281 -1.78 -5.97 0.28
CA GLY A 281 -0.76 -5.71 -0.74
C GLY A 281 -0.25 -7.02 -1.34
N GLU A 282 0.36 -7.89 -0.55
CA GLU A 282 0.69 -9.25 -0.97
C GLU A 282 0.04 -10.24 -0.01
N TYR A 283 -0.48 -11.36 -0.54
CA TYR A 283 -1.07 -12.39 0.31
C TYR A 283 0.02 -13.08 1.13
N SER A 284 -0.11 -13.01 2.45
CA SER A 284 0.63 -13.84 3.40
C SER A 284 -0.35 -14.42 4.42
N LEU A 285 -0.24 -15.73 4.67
CA LEU A 285 -1.05 -16.42 5.68
C LEU A 285 -0.87 -15.78 7.07
N GLU A 286 0.33 -15.31 7.39
CA GLU A 286 0.64 -14.65 8.67
C GLU A 286 -0.06 -13.29 8.80
N GLU A 287 -0.08 -12.50 7.72
CA GLU A 287 -0.77 -11.20 7.68
C GLU A 287 -2.29 -11.37 7.81
N CYS A 288 -2.85 -12.44 7.21
CA CYS A 288 -4.25 -12.80 7.36
C CYS A 288 -4.58 -13.15 8.82
N VAL A 289 -3.78 -14.02 9.46
CA VAL A 289 -3.97 -14.41 10.86
C VAL A 289 -3.86 -13.21 11.81
N ASN A 290 -2.88 -12.33 11.58
CA ASN A 290 -2.70 -11.12 12.39
C ASN A 290 -3.87 -10.16 12.24
N ARG A 291 -4.34 -9.94 11.01
CA ARG A 291 -5.51 -9.09 10.75
C ARG A 291 -6.79 -9.65 11.36
N PHE A 292 -7.01 -10.97 11.29
CA PHE A 292 -8.13 -11.62 11.96
C PHE A 292 -8.08 -11.43 13.48
N ARG A 293 -6.90 -11.52 14.09
CA ARG A 293 -6.71 -11.33 15.54
C ARG A 293 -6.94 -9.88 15.98
N LEU A 294 -6.44 -8.90 15.22
CA LEU A 294 -6.63 -7.46 15.52
C LEU A 294 -8.11 -7.06 15.51
N CYS A 295 -8.87 -7.59 14.56
CA CYS A 295 -10.28 -7.27 14.43
C CYS A 295 -11.17 -7.84 15.56
N LEU A 296 -10.72 -8.89 16.26
CA LEU A 296 -11.42 -9.47 17.41
C LEU A 296 -11.13 -8.73 18.72
N GLN A 297 -10.07 -7.91 18.81
CA GLN A 297 -9.65 -7.23 20.04
C GLN A 297 -10.37 -5.89 20.30
N ASP A 298 -10.97 -5.27 19.28
CA ASP A 298 -11.66 -3.97 19.37
C ASP A 298 -13.01 -4.00 20.13
N LYS A 299 -13.43 -5.14 20.72
CA LYS A 299 -14.73 -5.28 21.42
C LYS A 299 -14.66 -5.42 22.94
N ALA A 300 -13.51 -5.20 23.58
CA ALA A 300 -13.36 -5.46 25.02
C ALA A 300 -12.89 -4.27 25.88
N VAL A 301 -13.31 -3.03 25.61
CA VAL A 301 -13.33 -1.96 26.64
C VAL A 301 -14.45 -0.96 26.33
N ASP A 302 -15.64 -1.21 26.87
CA ASP A 302 -16.63 -0.15 27.10
C ASP A 302 -17.27 -0.39 28.48
N SER A 303 -16.68 0.19 29.53
CA SER A 303 -17.33 0.57 30.78
C SER A 303 -16.33 1.14 31.80
N GLY A 304 -16.49 2.41 32.19
CA GLY A 304 -16.12 2.89 33.53
C GLY A 304 -15.06 4.00 33.62
N ASP A 305 -15.42 5.22 33.23
CA ASP A 305 -14.84 6.43 33.86
C ASP A 305 -15.50 6.61 35.23
N ASP A 306 -14.71 6.68 36.31
CA ASP A 306 -14.99 7.42 37.57
C ASP A 306 -13.98 7.14 38.73
N ASP A 307 -12.99 6.24 38.60
CA ASP A 307 -12.08 5.91 39.72
C ASP A 307 -10.71 6.64 39.72
N PHE A 308 -10.38 7.36 38.65
CA PHE A 308 -9.06 8.00 38.48
C PHE A 308 -8.89 9.30 39.30
N GLU A 309 -9.97 10.05 39.50
CA GLU A 309 -9.91 11.37 40.15
C GLU A 309 -9.65 11.30 41.66
N ARG A 310 -9.86 10.12 42.27
CA ARG A 310 -9.69 9.91 43.71
C ARG A 310 -8.27 9.48 44.10
N ALA A 311 -7.49 8.94 43.16
CA ALA A 311 -6.11 8.52 43.39
C ALA A 311 -5.11 9.69 43.39
N LEU A 312 -5.45 10.79 42.70
CA LEU A 312 -4.56 11.94 42.52
C LEU A 312 -4.35 12.77 43.81
N GLN A 313 -5.27 12.69 44.77
CA GLN A 313 -5.26 13.58 45.94
C GLN A 313 -4.36 13.09 47.10
N ASN A 314 -3.97 11.81 47.09
CA ASN A 314 -3.14 11.23 48.15
C ASN A 314 -1.63 11.28 47.85
N PHE A 315 -1.23 11.68 46.64
CA PHE A 315 0.17 11.73 46.22
C PHE A 315 0.86 13.08 46.54
N ILE A 316 0.12 14.08 47.06
CA ILE A 316 0.62 15.44 47.34
C ILE A 316 1.49 15.52 48.61
N SER A 317 1.74 14.41 49.31
CA SER A 317 2.51 14.42 50.55
C SER A 317 3.80 13.62 50.43
N LEU A 318 4.94 14.31 50.25
CA LEU A 318 6.32 14.01 50.71
C LEU A 318 7.40 14.13 49.60
N GLU A 319 8.27 15.12 49.77
CA GLU A 319 9.64 15.23 49.23
C GLU A 319 10.64 14.44 50.14
N PRO A 320 12.00 14.49 50.01
CA PRO A 320 12.93 14.91 48.91
C PRO A 320 14.15 13.94 48.71
N GLU A 321 15.10 14.29 47.81
CA GLU A 321 16.57 14.51 48.07
C GLU A 321 17.56 14.09 46.92
N ASP A 322 18.19 15.12 46.30
CA ASP A 322 19.62 15.37 45.90
C ASP A 322 20.53 14.26 45.28
N LYS A 323 21.53 14.45 44.37
CA LYS A 323 22.20 15.55 43.63
C LYS A 323 23.36 15.00 42.73
N ASP A 324 23.75 15.77 41.69
CA ASP A 324 25.09 16.03 41.08
C ASP A 324 25.94 14.86 40.47
N SER A 325 26.80 14.98 39.43
CA SER A 325 27.08 15.93 38.33
C SER A 325 28.25 15.40 37.44
N MET A 326 28.10 15.47 36.10
CA MET A 326 29.02 15.96 35.03
C MET A 326 30.35 15.28 34.58
N GLU A 327 30.56 15.39 33.24
CA GLU A 327 31.79 15.66 32.43
C GLU A 327 32.18 14.67 31.28
N ASP A 328 31.62 14.93 30.08
CA ASP A 328 32.21 15.18 28.74
C ASP A 328 33.50 14.50 28.21
N ASP A 329 33.43 13.94 26.97
CA ASP A 329 34.31 14.33 25.83
C ASP A 329 33.87 13.76 24.45
N ASN A 330 34.23 14.47 23.37
CA ASN A 330 33.73 14.43 21.98
C ASN A 330 34.34 13.35 21.05
N GLU A 331 33.64 12.99 19.95
CA GLU A 331 34.05 13.23 18.53
C GLU A 331 33.11 12.59 17.46
N GLU A 332 33.00 13.27 16.31
CA GLU A 332 32.01 13.16 15.22
C GLU A 332 32.24 12.06 14.16
N ASN A 333 31.17 11.69 13.42
CA ASN A 333 31.20 11.60 11.95
C ASN A 333 29.80 11.52 11.29
N GLY A 334 29.47 12.56 10.48
CA GLY A 334 28.83 12.55 9.14
C GLY A 334 27.40 12.03 8.91
N ASN A 335 26.43 12.93 8.66
CA ASN A 335 25.12 12.58 8.08
C ASN A 335 24.54 13.67 7.15
N ASP A 336 24.05 13.25 5.97
CA ASP A 336 23.40 14.08 4.95
C ASP A 336 21.98 14.48 5.38
N SER A 337 21.83 15.75 5.79
CA SER A 337 20.57 16.38 6.21
C SER A 337 20.14 17.45 5.19
N LEU A 338 18.84 17.81 5.17
CA LEU A 338 18.38 19.07 4.58
C LEU A 338 19.24 20.24 5.11
N PRO A 339 19.65 21.22 4.26
CA PRO A 339 20.62 22.24 4.64
C PRO A 339 20.12 23.07 5.83
N ASP A 340 20.96 23.16 6.86
CA ASP A 340 20.68 23.81 8.14
C ASP A 340 20.46 25.33 7.96
N PRO A 341 19.48 25.97 8.62
CA PRO A 341 19.45 27.42 8.73
C PRO A 341 20.65 27.89 9.57
N ALA A 342 21.31 28.98 9.14
CA ALA A 342 22.45 29.57 9.86
C ALA A 342 22.11 29.84 11.33
N GLN A 343 23.01 29.45 12.25
CA GLN A 343 22.83 29.63 13.70
C GLN A 343 22.72 31.12 14.09
N PRO A 344 21.65 31.53 14.82
CA PRO A 344 21.58 32.84 15.45
C PRO A 344 21.77 32.75 16.97
N ASP A 345 22.71 33.55 17.48
CA ASP A 345 22.91 33.79 18.92
C ASP A 345 21.76 34.57 19.59
N ALA A 346 21.63 34.31 20.90
CA ALA A 346 20.99 35.09 21.97
C ALA A 346 19.44 35.24 21.97
N ASP A 347 18.86 34.46 22.89
CA ASP A 347 17.58 34.56 23.59
C ASP A 347 16.22 34.55 22.84
N ASP A 348 16.13 35.05 21.61
CA ASP A 348 14.86 35.17 20.84
C ASP A 348 14.79 34.24 19.60
N SER A 349 15.84 33.45 19.35
CA SER A 349 16.05 32.80 18.06
C SER A 349 15.25 31.51 17.82
N LEU A 350 14.85 30.76 18.86
CA LEU A 350 14.19 29.45 18.67
C LEU A 350 12.74 29.54 18.22
N LEU A 351 11.96 30.45 18.81
CA LEU A 351 10.59 30.75 18.37
C LEU A 351 10.60 31.28 16.94
N THR A 352 11.52 32.19 16.66
CA THR A 352 11.74 32.74 15.31
C THR A 352 12.15 31.62 14.33
N SER A 353 13.00 30.67 14.74
CA SER A 353 13.45 29.54 13.91
C SER A 353 12.31 28.54 13.60
N LEU A 354 11.41 28.31 14.56
CA LEU A 354 10.19 27.51 14.36
C LEU A 354 9.22 28.20 13.39
N GLU A 355 9.12 29.52 13.44
CA GLU A 355 8.28 30.29 12.50
C GLU A 355 8.77 30.16 11.05
N TYR A 356 10.08 30.07 10.83
CA TYR A 356 10.68 29.90 9.49
C TYR A 356 10.51 28.51 8.88
N LEU A 357 10.10 27.49 9.64
CA LEU A 357 9.74 26.22 9.03
C LEU A 357 8.47 26.38 8.20
N ILE A 358 8.46 25.85 6.99
CA ILE A 358 7.25 25.86 6.17
C ILE A 358 6.27 24.82 6.76
N GLY A 359 4.99 25.18 6.85
CA GLY A 359 3.92 24.31 7.36
C GLY A 359 4.05 23.91 8.84
N LEU A 360 3.68 22.66 9.14
CA LEU A 360 3.77 22.02 10.47
C LEU A 360 3.06 22.75 11.62
N LYS A 361 1.92 23.38 11.34
CA LYS A 361 1.18 24.20 12.31
C LYS A 361 0.89 23.46 13.62
N THR A 362 0.38 22.23 13.52
CA THR A 362 0.03 21.37 14.67
C THR A 362 1.24 21.02 15.53
N VAL A 363 2.37 20.69 14.90
CA VAL A 363 3.64 20.41 15.58
C VAL A 363 4.17 21.66 16.27
N LYS A 364 4.18 22.81 15.59
CA LYS A 364 4.63 24.08 16.16
C LYS A 364 3.82 24.47 17.39
N GLU A 365 2.50 24.40 17.32
CA GLU A 365 1.63 24.69 18.46
C GLU A 365 1.93 23.78 19.65
N LYS A 366 2.10 22.47 19.42
CA LYS A 366 2.51 21.52 20.47
C LYS A 366 3.88 21.84 21.05
N LEU A 367 4.88 22.14 20.21
CA LEU A 367 6.22 22.51 20.67
C LEU A 367 6.21 23.76 21.54
N LEU A 368 5.43 24.78 21.18
CA LEU A 368 5.27 25.99 21.97
C LEU A 368 4.65 25.72 23.34
N VAL A 369 3.68 24.81 23.42
CA VAL A 369 3.11 24.38 24.70
C VAL A 369 4.15 23.63 25.51
N TYR A 370 4.86 22.69 24.89
CA TYR A 370 5.89 21.89 25.53
C TYR A 370 7.04 22.75 26.09
N GLU A 371 7.53 23.72 25.31
CA GLU A 371 8.55 24.70 25.72
C GLU A 371 8.13 25.46 26.99
N LYS A 372 6.89 25.95 27.03
CA LYS A 372 6.36 26.66 28.20
C LYS A 372 6.24 25.77 29.43
N VAL A 373 5.81 24.52 29.27
CA VAL A 373 5.72 23.54 30.37
C VAL A 373 7.11 23.24 30.92
N VAL A 374 8.07 22.98 30.04
CA VAL A 374 9.50 22.77 30.37
C VAL A 374 10.06 23.96 31.15
N ARG A 375 9.86 25.18 30.64
CA ARG A 375 10.34 26.41 31.29
C ARG A 375 9.67 26.64 32.64
N PHE A 376 8.37 26.42 32.74
CA PHE A 376 7.63 26.55 34.00
C PHE A 376 8.14 25.57 35.06
N ASN A 377 8.39 24.32 34.68
CA ASN A 377 8.95 23.31 35.55
C ASN A 377 10.35 23.70 36.03
N LYS A 378 11.21 24.19 35.14
CA LYS A 378 12.53 24.73 35.52
C LYS A 378 12.42 25.88 36.53
N MET A 379 11.53 26.85 36.29
CA MET A 379 11.32 27.97 37.22
C MET A 379 10.87 27.49 38.61
N ARG A 380 10.06 26.42 38.68
CA ARG A 380 9.67 25.82 39.95
C ARG A 380 10.86 25.18 40.67
N GLU A 381 11.67 24.43 39.93
CA GLU A 381 12.91 23.82 40.44
C GLU A 381 13.88 24.87 40.98
N GLU A 382 14.12 25.95 40.23
CA GLU A 382 14.95 27.09 40.65
C GLU A 382 14.42 27.78 41.91
N CYS A 383 13.11 27.72 42.16
CA CYS A 383 12.46 28.22 43.38
C CYS A 383 12.42 27.19 44.52
N GLY A 384 12.98 26.00 44.35
CA GLY A 384 12.92 24.91 45.32
C GLY A 384 11.50 24.36 45.53
N LEU A 385 10.61 24.51 44.53
CA LEU A 385 9.26 23.95 44.56
C LEU A 385 9.26 22.56 43.91
N PRO A 386 8.42 21.63 44.37
CA PRO A 386 8.34 20.30 43.78
C PRO A 386 7.87 20.37 42.33
N VAL A 387 8.60 19.70 41.43
CA VAL A 387 8.29 19.59 40.01
C VAL A 387 7.77 18.18 39.71
N ILE A 388 6.71 18.08 38.92
CA ILE A 388 6.22 16.77 38.45
C ILE A 388 7.14 16.33 37.31
N SER A 389 7.79 15.18 37.48
CA SER A 389 8.60 14.55 36.43
C SER A 389 7.74 14.26 35.20
N THR A 390 7.85 15.10 34.18
CA THR A 390 7.24 14.87 32.86
C THR A 390 8.20 14.06 32.02
N SER A 391 7.73 12.99 31.38
CA SER A 391 8.58 12.27 30.43
C SER A 391 9.08 13.19 29.33
N LEU A 392 10.37 13.08 29.01
CA LEU A 392 11.03 13.81 27.94
C LEU A 392 10.89 13.10 26.59
N HIS A 393 10.73 11.78 26.60
CA HIS A 393 10.73 10.97 25.39
C HIS A 393 9.50 11.26 24.53
N ALA A 394 9.67 11.21 23.21
CA ALA A 394 8.64 11.60 22.25
C ALA A 394 8.54 10.61 21.09
N MET A 395 7.44 10.70 20.37
CA MET A 395 7.22 9.96 19.13
C MET A 395 6.85 10.91 18.01
N PHE A 396 7.51 10.77 16.87
CA PHE A 396 7.26 11.54 15.66
C PHE A 396 6.59 10.66 14.59
N LEU A 397 5.36 10.98 14.24
CA LEU A 397 4.55 10.23 13.29
C LEU A 397 4.41 11.02 11.99
N GLY A 398 4.81 10.46 10.86
CA GLY A 398 4.55 11.08 9.55
C GLY A 398 5.44 10.56 8.43
N SER A 399 5.11 10.94 7.19
CA SER A 399 5.79 10.49 5.97
C SER A 399 7.26 10.96 5.89
N PRO A 400 8.10 10.36 5.04
CA PRO A 400 9.47 10.83 4.81
C PRO A 400 9.48 12.27 4.31
N GLY A 401 10.47 13.04 4.74
CA GLY A 401 10.65 14.42 4.27
C GLY A 401 9.64 15.45 4.81
N THR A 402 8.90 15.14 5.87
CA THR A 402 8.00 16.09 6.57
C THR A 402 8.70 16.93 7.65
N GLY A 403 10.02 16.83 7.81
CA GLY A 403 10.79 17.67 8.73
C GLY A 403 11.02 17.11 10.14
N LYS A 404 10.74 15.82 10.37
CA LYS A 404 10.97 15.11 11.66
C LYS A 404 12.37 15.36 12.25
N THR A 405 13.42 15.11 11.47
CA THR A 405 14.82 15.29 11.93
C THR A 405 15.13 16.76 12.23
N THR A 406 14.62 17.69 11.44
CA THR A 406 14.79 19.13 11.67
C THR A 406 14.16 19.54 12.99
N VAL A 407 12.92 19.10 13.24
CA VAL A 407 12.22 19.35 14.52
C VAL A 407 12.93 18.70 15.71
N ALA A 408 13.51 17.51 15.55
CA ALA A 408 14.32 16.89 16.61
C ALA A 408 15.52 17.76 17.00
N LYS A 409 16.22 18.36 16.02
CA LYS A 409 17.33 19.29 16.27
C LYS A 409 16.89 20.53 17.04
N MET A 410 15.78 21.14 16.64
CA MET A 410 15.24 22.29 17.36
C MET A 410 14.79 21.94 18.78
N MET A 411 14.20 20.76 18.97
CA MET A 411 13.79 20.29 20.29
C MET A 411 15.01 20.06 21.20
N GLY A 412 16.08 19.45 20.68
CA GLY A 412 17.35 19.30 21.41
C GLY A 412 17.95 20.64 21.84
N ALA A 413 18.06 21.59 20.91
CA ALA A 413 18.56 22.94 21.20
C ALA A 413 17.68 23.70 22.21
N MET A 414 16.36 23.55 22.11
CA MET A 414 15.40 24.14 23.04
C MET A 414 15.54 23.56 24.45
N LEU A 415 15.62 22.25 24.58
CA LEU A 415 15.80 21.58 25.87
C LEU A 415 17.16 21.91 26.49
N ALA A 416 18.21 22.05 25.68
CA ALA A 416 19.52 22.48 26.17
C ALA A 416 19.51 23.92 26.67
N LYS A 417 18.88 24.83 25.94
CA LYS A 417 18.69 26.22 26.38
C LYS A 417 17.84 26.30 27.65
N ALA A 418 16.83 25.44 27.76
CA ALA A 418 16.04 25.28 28.97
C ALA A 418 16.82 24.57 30.09
N GLY A 419 18.07 24.15 29.89
CA GLY A 419 18.89 23.46 30.88
C GLY A 419 18.33 22.11 31.34
N ILE A 420 17.46 21.50 30.52
CA ILE A 420 17.01 20.11 30.70
C ILE A 420 18.04 19.14 30.15
N LEU A 421 18.63 19.48 29.00
CA LEU A 421 19.74 18.74 28.40
C LEU A 421 21.03 19.54 28.56
N SER A 422 22.18 18.88 28.69
CA SER A 422 23.46 19.58 28.82
C SER A 422 23.99 20.18 27.50
N ARG A 423 23.71 19.55 26.34
CA ARG A 423 24.28 19.93 25.03
C ARG A 423 23.24 20.19 23.93
N GLY A 424 22.20 19.35 23.82
CA GLY A 424 21.10 19.45 22.86
C GLY A 424 21.41 18.93 21.45
N HIS A 425 22.51 18.20 21.25
CA HIS A 425 22.83 17.58 19.96
C HIS A 425 21.88 16.42 19.63
N VAL A 426 21.81 16.03 18.36
CA VAL A 426 20.95 14.93 17.92
C VAL A 426 21.79 13.83 17.27
N ILE A 427 21.67 12.61 17.80
CA ILE A 427 22.23 11.39 17.21
C ILE A 427 21.11 10.65 16.51
N THR A 428 21.28 10.38 15.20
CA THR A 428 20.30 9.60 14.43
C THR A 428 20.77 8.16 14.23
N ARG A 429 19.90 7.19 14.49
CA ARG A 429 20.14 5.76 14.30
C ARG A 429 19.00 5.13 13.51
N GLU A 430 19.33 4.07 12.78
CA GLU A 430 18.39 3.21 12.08
C GLU A 430 18.63 1.75 12.49
N ARG A 431 17.71 0.85 12.13
CA ARG A 431 17.85 -0.60 12.40
C ARG A 431 19.22 -1.15 11.98
N ALA A 432 19.69 -0.82 10.78
CA ALA A 432 20.96 -1.32 10.26
C ALA A 432 22.16 -0.93 11.16
N THR A 433 22.14 0.29 11.72
CA THR A 433 23.21 0.78 12.60
C THR A 433 23.17 0.17 14.00
N LEU A 434 21.98 -0.20 14.48
CA LEU A 434 21.82 -0.78 15.82
C LEU A 434 22.09 -2.28 15.85
N LEU A 435 21.75 -3.01 14.78
CA LEU A 435 21.95 -4.46 14.73
C LEU A 435 23.39 -4.88 14.42
N GLY A 436 24.11 -4.11 13.61
CA GLY A 436 25.48 -4.44 13.21
C GLY A 436 25.59 -5.73 12.35
N PRO A 437 26.82 -6.10 11.93
CA PRO A 437 27.05 -7.24 11.04
C PRO A 437 27.16 -8.60 11.75
N ASN A 438 27.35 -8.63 13.08
CA ASN A 438 27.58 -9.83 13.87
C ASN A 438 26.48 -10.03 14.91
N TYR A 439 25.97 -11.26 15.03
CA TYR A 439 25.09 -11.69 16.13
C TYR A 439 25.80 -11.40 17.47
N SER A 440 25.09 -10.82 18.45
CA SER A 440 25.55 -10.41 19.81
C SER A 440 26.16 -9.02 19.98
N THR A 441 25.96 -8.10 19.03
CA THR A 441 26.43 -6.71 19.16
C THR A 441 25.31 -5.69 19.41
N GLU A 442 24.05 -6.12 19.39
CA GLU A 442 22.86 -5.28 19.40
C GLU A 442 22.71 -4.48 20.70
N GLU A 443 22.86 -5.14 21.85
CA GLU A 443 22.81 -4.49 23.16
C GLU A 443 23.94 -3.47 23.30
N THR A 444 25.16 -3.83 22.88
CA THR A 444 26.34 -2.95 22.95
C THR A 444 26.18 -1.72 22.05
N ASN A 445 25.70 -1.90 20.82
CA ASN A 445 25.46 -0.78 19.90
C ASN A 445 24.35 0.13 20.40
N THR A 446 23.30 -0.45 21.01
CA THR A 446 22.19 0.32 21.59
C THR A 446 22.65 1.15 22.78
N LEU A 447 23.40 0.55 23.70
CA LEU A 447 23.98 1.27 24.84
C LEU A 447 24.93 2.37 24.37
N LYS A 448 25.78 2.10 23.38
CA LYS A 448 26.67 3.10 22.79
C LYS A 448 25.90 4.25 22.15
N ALA A 449 24.80 3.98 21.46
CA ALA A 449 23.95 5.04 20.89
C ALA A 449 23.29 5.90 21.98
N ILE A 450 22.91 5.31 23.12
CA ILE A 450 22.39 6.05 24.28
C ILE A 450 23.49 6.88 24.95
N GLU A 451 24.71 6.34 25.03
CA GLU A 451 25.89 7.03 25.54
C GLU A 451 26.23 8.25 24.68
N GLU A 452 26.28 8.09 23.36
CA GLU A 452 26.50 9.18 22.40
C GLU A 452 25.39 10.24 22.45
N ALA A 453 24.17 9.86 22.86
CA ALA A 453 23.04 10.75 23.01
C ALA A 453 22.93 11.42 24.40
N GLN A 454 23.80 11.08 25.35
CA GLN A 454 23.87 11.81 26.63
C GLN A 454 24.15 13.29 26.37
N GLY A 455 23.45 14.15 27.10
CA GLY A 455 23.36 15.58 26.85
C GLY A 455 22.45 15.98 25.70
N GLY A 456 21.83 15.06 24.98
CA GLY A 456 21.18 15.32 23.69
C GLY A 456 19.95 14.48 23.42
N VAL A 457 19.72 14.20 22.13
CA VAL A 457 18.55 13.48 21.61
C VAL A 457 19.00 12.28 20.80
N LEU A 458 18.55 11.08 21.17
CA LEU A 458 18.61 9.88 20.35
C LEU A 458 17.36 9.81 19.46
N LEU A 459 17.52 10.07 18.17
CA LEU A 459 16.48 9.87 17.17
C LEU A 459 16.65 8.49 16.52
N ILE A 460 15.66 7.61 16.67
CA ILE A 460 15.58 6.36 15.94
C ILE A 460 14.59 6.53 14.79
N ASP A 461 15.09 6.60 13.56
CA ASP A 461 14.25 6.71 12.37
C ASP A 461 13.75 5.33 11.91
N GLU A 462 12.52 5.31 11.39
CA GLU A 462 11.76 4.11 11.07
C GLU A 462 11.79 3.05 12.20
N ALA A 463 11.57 3.50 13.44
CA ALA A 463 11.75 2.70 14.66
C ALA A 463 10.92 1.41 14.68
N TYR A 464 9.77 1.37 14.01
CA TYR A 464 8.95 0.16 13.87
C TYR A 464 9.71 -0.98 13.21
N GLN A 465 10.74 -0.70 12.40
CA GLN A 465 11.57 -1.72 11.79
C GLN A 465 12.39 -2.50 12.81
N LEU A 466 12.69 -1.94 13.98
CA LEU A 466 13.39 -2.64 15.06
C LEU A 466 12.65 -3.87 15.57
N PHE A 467 11.40 -4.07 15.17
CA PHE A 467 10.62 -5.21 15.60
C PHE A 467 9.99 -5.93 14.42
N GLN A 468 10.35 -7.20 14.22
CA GLN A 468 9.76 -8.08 13.21
C GLN A 468 9.01 -9.24 13.87
N PRO A 469 7.68 -9.15 14.07
CA PRO A 469 6.93 -10.17 14.80
C PRO A 469 6.90 -11.55 14.11
N SER A 470 7.11 -11.58 12.80
CA SER A 470 7.19 -12.79 11.98
C SER A 470 8.47 -13.61 12.23
N ASP A 471 9.51 -13.02 12.83
CA ASP A 471 10.75 -13.72 13.15
C ASP A 471 11.01 -13.74 14.67
N PRO A 472 10.73 -14.86 15.37
CA PRO A 472 11.01 -15.01 16.80
C PRO A 472 12.50 -14.90 17.15
N ARG A 473 13.38 -15.07 16.16
CA ARG A 473 14.84 -14.95 16.27
C ARG A 473 15.32 -13.55 15.89
N ASP A 474 14.41 -12.62 15.60
CA ASP A 474 14.77 -11.25 15.27
C ASP A 474 15.63 -10.63 16.39
N PRO A 475 16.85 -10.17 16.08
CA PRO A 475 17.72 -9.58 17.08
C PRO A 475 17.23 -8.19 17.54
N GLY A 476 16.29 -7.57 16.82
CA GLY A 476 15.74 -6.25 17.16
C GLY A 476 14.99 -6.19 18.49
N LYS A 477 14.49 -7.33 18.99
CA LYS A 477 13.92 -7.41 20.35
C LYS A 477 14.91 -7.01 21.44
N PHE A 478 16.20 -7.36 21.28
CA PHE A 478 17.24 -7.03 22.26
C PHE A 478 17.52 -5.53 22.30
N VAL A 479 17.39 -4.84 21.16
CA VAL A 479 17.45 -3.37 21.08
C VAL A 479 16.32 -2.75 21.90
N ILE A 480 15.09 -3.23 21.71
CA ILE A 480 13.91 -2.72 22.44
C ILE A 480 14.02 -3.00 23.94
N GLU A 481 14.44 -4.20 24.34
CA GLU A 481 14.66 -4.57 25.74
C GLU A 481 15.73 -3.67 26.40
N THR A 482 16.82 -3.38 25.68
CA THR A 482 17.89 -2.48 26.13
C THR A 482 17.37 -1.05 26.28
N LEU A 483 16.65 -0.53 25.29
CA LEU A 483 16.02 0.80 25.36
C LEU A 483 15.04 0.87 26.53
N MET A 484 14.19 -0.13 26.72
CA MET A 484 13.23 -0.18 27.82
C MET A 484 13.91 -0.17 29.19
N THR A 485 15.03 -0.87 29.32
CA THR A 485 15.84 -0.87 30.55
C THR A 485 16.43 0.52 30.81
N ALA A 486 16.97 1.19 29.79
CA ALA A 486 17.51 2.53 29.90
C ALA A 486 16.42 3.59 30.19
N LEU A 487 15.24 3.45 29.58
CA LEU A 487 14.07 4.32 29.83
C LEU A 487 13.49 4.13 31.24
N ALA A 488 13.76 3.00 31.89
CA ALA A 488 13.27 2.74 33.24
C ALA A 488 14.07 3.46 34.33
N ASP A 489 15.34 3.77 34.06
CA ASP A 489 16.19 4.53 34.98
C ASP A 489 15.86 6.03 34.89
N GLU A 490 15.40 6.59 36.00
CA GLU A 490 15.00 7.99 36.10
C GLU A 490 16.02 8.86 36.85
N SER A 491 17.06 8.24 37.41
CA SER A 491 17.88 8.86 38.44
C SER A 491 18.84 9.93 37.94
N GLN A 492 19.28 9.86 36.67
CA GLN A 492 20.07 10.90 35.97
C GLN A 492 19.79 10.90 34.46
N ARG A 493 18.62 11.40 34.04
CA ARG A 493 18.27 11.48 32.61
C ARG A 493 18.69 12.80 31.98
N ASP A 494 19.87 12.81 31.39
CA ASP A 494 20.39 13.89 30.52
C ASP A 494 20.22 13.54 29.03
N TRP A 495 19.18 12.83 28.63
CA TRP A 495 18.96 12.48 27.22
C TRP A 495 17.48 12.30 26.88
N MET A 496 17.15 12.53 25.62
CA MET A 496 15.82 12.34 25.07
C MET A 496 15.80 11.22 24.04
N LEU A 497 14.76 10.40 24.04
CA LEU A 497 14.49 9.42 22.97
C LEU A 497 13.39 9.98 22.08
N ILE A 498 13.62 9.97 20.77
CA ILE A 498 12.60 10.24 19.77
C ILE A 498 12.49 9.01 18.88
N LEU A 499 11.32 8.36 18.88
CA LEU A 499 11.01 7.29 17.94
C LEU A 499 10.24 7.88 16.76
N ALA A 500 10.78 7.76 15.54
CA ALA A 500 10.16 8.28 14.34
C ALA A 500 9.71 7.14 13.40
N GLY A 501 8.61 7.37 12.69
CA GLY A 501 8.15 6.46 11.65
C GLY A 501 6.75 6.80 11.15
N TYR A 502 6.20 5.91 10.32
CA TYR A 502 4.84 6.05 9.82
C TYR A 502 3.78 5.82 10.91
N PRO A 503 2.64 6.54 10.88
CA PRO A 503 1.62 6.47 11.93
C PRO A 503 1.09 5.05 12.21
N ASP A 504 0.75 4.28 11.17
CA ASP A 504 0.11 2.97 11.31
C ASP A 504 1.11 1.94 11.87
N GLU A 505 2.35 1.98 11.40
CA GLU A 505 3.44 1.08 11.75
C GLU A 505 3.96 1.35 13.17
N MET A 506 4.14 2.62 13.52
CA MET A 506 4.52 3.02 14.88
C MET A 506 3.44 2.68 15.90
N LYS A 507 2.16 2.84 15.54
CA LYS A 507 1.05 2.42 16.40
C LYS A 507 1.11 0.92 16.70
N ARG A 508 1.34 0.08 15.69
CA ARG A 508 1.54 -1.38 15.89
C ARG A 508 2.71 -1.67 16.82
N MET A 509 3.86 -1.00 16.61
CA MET A 509 5.04 -1.16 17.49
C MET A 509 4.71 -0.81 18.95
N PHE A 510 3.93 0.25 19.17
CA PHE A 510 3.52 0.72 20.49
C PHE A 510 2.52 -0.20 21.19
N ASP A 511 1.52 -0.69 20.46
CA ASP A 511 0.49 -1.59 21.00
C ASP A 511 1.11 -2.93 21.45
N MET A 512 2.20 -3.35 20.80
CA MET A 512 2.92 -4.58 21.16
C MET A 512 3.89 -4.42 22.33
N ASN A 513 4.32 -3.20 22.63
CA ASN A 513 5.29 -2.90 23.68
C ASN A 513 4.69 -1.90 24.67
N PRO A 514 3.75 -2.31 25.55
CA PRO A 514 3.04 -1.39 26.45
C PRO A 514 3.98 -0.64 27.41
N GLY A 515 5.20 -1.16 27.64
CA GLY A 515 6.25 -0.45 28.38
C GLY A 515 6.69 0.86 27.73
N LEU A 516 6.65 0.98 26.39
CA LEU A 516 6.94 2.24 25.71
C LEU A 516 5.83 3.27 25.93
N LYS A 517 4.57 2.83 26.02
CA LYS A 517 3.41 3.70 26.24
C LYS A 517 3.42 4.39 27.61
N SER A 518 3.94 3.73 28.65
CA SER A 518 4.10 4.38 29.95
C SER A 518 5.23 5.43 29.97
N ARG A 519 6.21 5.30 29.05
CA ARG A 519 7.38 6.17 28.96
C ARG A 519 7.23 7.28 27.93
N ILE A 520 6.35 7.16 26.95
CA ILE A 520 6.04 8.22 25.99
C ILE A 520 4.54 8.52 26.10
N PRO A 521 4.15 9.55 26.85
CA PRO A 521 2.74 9.90 26.99
C PRO A 521 2.17 10.43 25.68
N ASP A 522 0.86 10.31 25.48
CA ASP A 522 0.17 10.78 24.27
C ASP A 522 0.38 12.28 24.02
N SER A 523 0.67 13.07 25.07
CA SER A 523 1.04 14.48 24.96
C SER A 523 2.33 14.72 24.18
N ASN A 524 3.24 13.75 24.17
CA ASN A 524 4.55 13.80 23.51
C ASN A 524 4.55 13.07 22.16
N ILE A 525 3.37 12.76 21.60
CA ILE A 525 3.22 12.27 20.24
C ILE A 525 3.00 13.47 19.31
N TYR A 526 3.88 13.64 18.34
CA TYR A 526 3.85 14.72 17.35
C TYR A 526 3.53 14.15 15.98
N VAL A 527 2.47 14.66 15.34
CA VAL A 527 2.03 14.23 14.01
C VAL A 527 2.48 15.25 12.98
N PHE A 528 3.25 14.78 12.01
CA PHE A 528 3.83 15.55 10.91
C PHE A 528 3.02 15.27 9.65
N ASP A 529 2.10 16.18 9.36
CA ASP A 529 1.28 16.12 8.16
C ASP A 529 2.14 16.34 6.89
N ASP A 530 1.69 15.78 5.76
CA ASP A 530 2.30 16.04 4.46
C ASP A 530 2.14 17.52 4.08
N PHE A 531 3.14 18.08 3.38
CA PHE A 531 3.08 19.45 2.90
C PHE A 531 2.05 19.59 1.78
N SER A 532 1.29 20.67 1.79
CA SER A 532 0.43 21.10 0.69
C SER A 532 1.25 21.49 -0.55
N GLU A 533 0.60 21.52 -1.72
CA GLU A 533 1.24 21.97 -2.97
C GLU A 533 1.91 23.35 -2.82
N SER A 534 1.25 24.29 -2.16
CA SER A 534 1.81 25.62 -1.87
C SER A 534 3.04 25.55 -0.97
N GLU A 535 3.02 24.71 0.05
CA GLU A 535 4.16 24.53 0.96
C GLU A 535 5.34 23.84 0.26
N LEU A 536 5.09 22.91 -0.67
CA LEU A 536 6.14 22.30 -1.50
C LEU A 536 6.81 23.34 -2.42
N MET A 537 6.02 24.27 -2.97
CA MET A 537 6.55 25.39 -3.76
C MET A 537 7.39 26.35 -2.90
N GLU A 538 6.92 26.69 -1.70
CA GLU A 538 7.68 27.49 -0.75
C GLU A 538 9.01 26.82 -0.36
N ILE A 539 9.01 25.48 -0.21
CA ILE A 539 10.24 24.71 0.09
C ILE A 539 11.22 24.82 -1.08
N ALA A 540 10.75 24.73 -2.32
CA ALA A 540 11.57 24.92 -3.51
C ALA A 540 12.16 26.34 -3.57
N GLU A 541 11.34 27.35 -3.32
CA GLU A 541 11.78 28.76 -3.30
C GLU A 541 12.82 29.02 -2.21
N CYS A 542 12.63 28.47 -1.01
CA CYS A 542 13.60 28.57 0.08
C CYS A 542 14.92 27.88 -0.28
N TYR A 543 14.86 26.73 -0.97
CA TYR A 543 16.05 26.06 -1.47
C TYR A 543 16.81 26.94 -2.47
N PHE A 544 16.11 27.51 -3.45
CA PHE A 544 16.73 28.37 -4.46
C PHE A 544 17.36 29.63 -3.82
N GLU A 545 16.64 30.32 -2.93
CA GLU A 545 17.13 31.51 -2.26
C GLU A 545 18.42 31.25 -1.47
N ARG A 546 18.46 30.17 -0.69
CA ARG A 546 19.66 29.78 0.09
C ARG A 546 20.87 29.48 -0.78
N HIS A 547 20.63 28.88 -1.94
CA HIS A 547 21.67 28.54 -2.91
C HIS A 547 21.93 29.64 -3.95
N GLN A 548 21.39 30.84 -3.73
CA GLN A 548 21.52 32.00 -4.62
C GLN A 548 21.00 31.79 -6.04
N TYR A 549 20.05 30.87 -6.22
CA TYR A 549 19.30 30.71 -7.45
C TYR A 549 18.02 31.54 -7.45
N SER A 550 17.53 31.90 -8.63
CA SER A 550 16.28 32.62 -8.85
C SER A 550 15.46 31.93 -9.93
N LEU A 551 14.14 31.92 -9.77
CA LEU A 551 13.21 31.42 -10.80
C LEU A 551 12.76 32.59 -11.67
N SER A 552 12.88 32.43 -12.99
CA SER A 552 12.15 33.31 -13.92
C SER A 552 10.63 33.15 -13.73
N PRO A 553 9.80 34.16 -14.08
CA PRO A 553 8.34 34.07 -13.93
C PRO A 553 7.73 32.83 -14.59
N ASP A 554 8.20 32.47 -15.78
CA ASP A 554 7.71 31.29 -16.51
C ASP A 554 8.18 29.98 -15.86
N ALA A 555 9.40 29.95 -15.29
CA ALA A 555 9.89 28.79 -14.54
C ALA A 555 9.08 28.55 -13.26
N ARG A 556 8.69 29.62 -12.57
CA ARG A 556 7.82 29.53 -11.38
C ARG A 556 6.50 28.85 -11.73
N VAL A 557 5.85 29.29 -12.82
CA VAL A 557 4.59 28.69 -13.29
C VAL A 557 4.77 27.22 -13.69
N ALA A 558 5.84 26.90 -14.43
CA ALA A 558 6.13 25.52 -14.83
C ALA A 558 6.37 24.61 -13.62
N LEU A 559 7.11 25.09 -12.61
CA LEU A 559 7.38 24.33 -11.39
C LEU A 559 6.12 24.13 -10.56
N THR A 560 5.25 25.14 -10.43
CA THR A 560 3.95 24.99 -9.75
C THR A 560 3.10 23.93 -10.46
N GLN A 561 2.99 23.97 -11.79
CA GLN A 561 2.23 22.96 -12.54
C GLN A 561 2.79 21.55 -12.35
N ARG A 562 4.13 21.42 -12.33
CA ARG A 562 4.80 20.15 -12.10
C ARG A 562 4.50 19.62 -10.70
N LEU A 563 4.69 20.43 -9.67
CA LEU A 563 4.40 20.07 -8.29
C LEU A 563 2.92 19.71 -8.08
N GLY A 564 1.99 20.46 -8.68
CA GLY A 564 0.55 20.16 -8.61
C GLY A 564 0.21 18.81 -9.26
N PHE A 565 0.83 18.48 -10.39
CA PHE A 565 0.68 17.16 -11.01
C PHE A 565 1.20 16.05 -10.09
N ASP A 566 2.44 16.16 -9.61
CA ASP A 566 3.06 15.14 -8.77
C ASP A 566 2.31 14.98 -7.44
N TYR A 567 1.85 16.08 -6.84
CA TYR A 567 1.03 16.10 -5.64
C TYR A 567 -0.30 15.37 -5.82
N SER A 568 -0.92 15.46 -7.01
CA SER A 568 -2.16 14.75 -7.34
C SER A 568 -1.98 13.24 -7.50
N GLN A 569 -0.77 12.80 -7.82
CA GLN A 569 -0.41 11.39 -8.03
C GLN A 569 0.25 10.74 -6.80
N ARG A 570 0.35 11.47 -5.68
CA ARG A 570 1.10 11.02 -4.51
C ARG A 570 0.46 9.80 -3.85
N ASP A 571 1.30 8.92 -3.32
CA ASP A 571 0.90 7.80 -2.47
C ASP A 571 1.32 8.03 -1.01
N LYS A 572 1.14 7.02 -0.15
CA LYS A 572 1.55 7.08 1.27
C LYS A 572 3.06 7.23 1.47
N GLY A 573 3.88 6.94 0.46
CA GLY A 573 5.35 7.00 0.52
C GLY A 573 5.94 8.29 -0.04
N PHE A 574 5.10 9.28 -0.37
CA PHE A 574 5.55 10.52 -0.99
C PHE A 574 6.60 11.25 -0.14
N GLY A 575 7.76 11.51 -0.74
CA GLY A 575 8.94 12.03 -0.03
C GLY A 575 8.88 13.51 0.38
N ASN A 576 7.75 14.21 0.18
CA ASN A 576 7.55 15.60 0.61
C ASN A 576 8.73 16.53 0.25
N ALA A 577 9.35 17.22 1.23
CA ALA A 577 10.50 18.10 0.97
C ALA A 577 11.68 17.38 0.33
N ARG A 578 11.91 16.10 0.68
CA ARG A 578 12.98 15.28 0.09
C ARG A 578 12.72 15.06 -1.40
N TYR A 579 11.46 14.87 -1.81
CA TYR A 579 11.09 14.77 -3.22
C TYR A 579 11.44 16.05 -3.98
N VAL A 580 11.05 17.21 -3.44
CA VAL A 580 11.32 18.52 -4.06
C VAL A 580 12.82 18.77 -4.18
N VAL A 581 13.59 18.55 -3.12
CA VAL A 581 15.06 18.74 -3.13
C VAL A 581 15.72 17.79 -4.13
N ASN A 582 15.31 16.52 -4.17
CA ASN A 582 15.83 15.57 -5.14
C ASN A 582 15.54 16.04 -6.58
N MET A 583 14.31 16.44 -6.89
CA MET A 583 13.95 16.98 -8.22
C MET A 583 14.82 18.19 -8.60
N ILE A 584 15.07 19.10 -7.65
CA ILE A 584 15.96 20.24 -7.89
C ILE A 584 17.38 19.78 -8.23
N GLN A 585 17.95 18.88 -7.41
CA GLN A 585 19.34 18.44 -7.53
C GLN A 585 19.61 17.52 -8.72
N THR A 586 18.68 16.63 -9.05
CA THR A 586 18.89 15.58 -10.05
C THR A 586 18.30 15.91 -11.42
N GLU A 587 17.33 16.83 -11.49
CA GLU A 587 16.67 17.16 -12.76
C GLU A 587 16.87 18.65 -13.13
N ILE A 588 16.48 19.58 -12.26
CA ILE A 588 16.45 21.02 -12.59
C ILE A 588 17.86 21.60 -12.73
N LEU A 589 18.74 21.42 -11.73
CA LEU A 589 20.10 21.96 -11.77
C LEU A 589 20.94 21.36 -12.91
N PRO A 590 20.89 20.04 -13.18
CA PRO A 590 21.54 19.48 -14.36
C PRO A 590 21.01 20.03 -15.69
N ALA A 591 19.70 20.23 -15.83
CA ALA A 591 19.11 20.82 -17.03
C ALA A 591 19.58 22.26 -17.25
N MET A 592 19.59 23.06 -16.18
CA MET A 592 20.16 24.42 -16.20
C MET A 592 21.63 24.40 -16.62
N ALA A 593 22.45 23.51 -16.05
CA ALA A 593 23.87 23.41 -16.40
C ALA A 593 24.08 23.09 -17.89
N VAL A 594 23.30 22.16 -18.46
CA VAL A 594 23.33 21.82 -19.88
C VAL A 594 22.96 23.03 -20.74
N ARG A 595 21.89 23.76 -20.38
CA ARG A 595 21.47 24.98 -21.08
C ARG A 595 22.57 26.04 -21.08
N VAL A 596 23.12 26.36 -19.92
CA VAL A 596 24.11 27.44 -19.74
C VAL A 596 25.41 27.13 -20.50
N VAL A 597 25.90 25.90 -20.40
CA VAL A 597 27.13 25.47 -21.11
C VAL A 597 26.91 25.46 -22.62
N SER A 598 25.76 24.98 -23.09
CA SER A 598 25.46 24.91 -24.53
C SER A 598 25.25 26.27 -25.17
N ALA A 599 24.75 27.25 -24.41
CA ALA A 599 24.56 28.62 -24.87
C ALA A 599 25.88 29.42 -24.96
N GLY A 600 26.97 28.93 -24.35
CA GLY A 600 28.26 29.63 -24.32
C GLY A 600 28.23 30.97 -23.59
N SER A 601 27.17 31.27 -22.84
CA SER A 601 26.96 32.53 -22.13
C SER A 601 27.52 32.45 -20.72
N GLY A 602 28.70 33.01 -20.49
CA GLY A 602 29.26 33.23 -19.15
C GLY A 602 28.68 34.46 -18.42
N GLU A 603 27.50 34.92 -18.82
CA GLU A 603 26.82 36.03 -18.16
C GLU A 603 26.42 35.61 -16.75
N ALA A 604 26.75 36.43 -15.74
CA ALA A 604 26.48 36.13 -14.34
C ALA A 604 24.99 35.81 -14.08
N GLN A 605 24.08 36.39 -14.89
CA GLN A 605 22.64 36.12 -14.82
C GLN A 605 22.27 34.68 -15.19
N ALA A 606 22.87 34.13 -16.25
CA ALA A 606 22.59 32.76 -16.69
C ALA A 606 23.02 31.70 -15.67
N LEU A 607 24.00 32.00 -14.81
CA LEU A 607 24.53 31.09 -13.79
C LEU A 607 23.66 30.96 -12.54
N HIS A 608 22.67 31.85 -12.34
CA HIS A 608 21.81 31.82 -11.16
C HIS A 608 20.31 31.87 -11.48
N GLU A 609 19.90 32.16 -12.73
CA GLU A 609 18.49 32.18 -13.13
C GLU A 609 18.05 30.87 -13.79
N ILE A 610 17.07 30.20 -13.20
CA ILE A 610 16.40 28.99 -13.70
C ILE A 610 15.26 29.39 -14.64
N GLN A 611 15.24 28.78 -15.82
CA GLN A 611 14.26 29.04 -16.88
C GLN A 611 13.24 27.91 -16.99
N SER A 612 12.11 28.17 -17.65
CA SER A 612 11.02 27.19 -17.78
C SER A 612 11.43 25.92 -18.50
N CYS A 613 12.39 26.00 -19.43
CA CYS A 613 12.96 24.83 -20.11
C CYS A 613 13.83 23.94 -19.22
N ASP A 614 14.26 24.44 -18.05
CA ASP A 614 15.02 23.67 -17.07
C ASP A 614 14.09 22.83 -16.17
N ILE A 615 12.77 23.10 -16.19
CA ILE A 615 11.77 22.36 -15.41
C ILE A 615 11.31 21.11 -16.21
N PRO A 616 11.52 19.90 -15.67
CA PRO A 616 11.18 18.66 -16.36
C PRO A 616 9.65 18.48 -16.49
N GLN A 617 9.20 17.95 -17.62
CA GLN A 617 7.78 17.58 -17.80
C GLN A 617 7.39 16.40 -16.90
N PRO A 618 6.14 16.36 -16.40
CA PRO A 618 5.68 15.28 -15.53
C PRO A 618 5.79 13.92 -16.21
N VAL A 619 6.55 13.01 -15.61
CA VAL A 619 6.67 11.63 -16.06
C VAL A 619 5.51 10.85 -15.43
N SER A 620 4.57 10.36 -16.23
CA SER A 620 3.55 9.45 -15.72
C SER A 620 4.23 8.16 -15.25
N PRO A 621 4.06 7.72 -14.00
CA PRO A 621 4.62 6.45 -13.57
C PRO A 621 3.99 5.33 -14.40
N VAL A 622 4.83 4.50 -15.02
CA VAL A 622 4.40 3.23 -15.61
C VAL A 622 3.87 2.39 -14.45
N ARG A 623 2.55 2.26 -14.31
CA ARG A 623 1.91 1.39 -13.33
C ARG A 623 2.43 -0.02 -13.56
N ALA A 624 3.22 -0.54 -12.62
CA ALA A 624 3.63 -1.92 -12.61
C ALA A 624 2.39 -2.80 -12.44
N THR A 625 1.94 -3.45 -13.51
CA THR A 625 1.05 -4.60 -13.43
C THR A 625 1.78 -5.68 -12.65
N ARG A 626 1.24 -6.06 -11.48
CA ARG A 626 1.84 -7.14 -10.69
C ARG A 626 1.81 -8.43 -11.49
N PRO A 627 2.94 -9.11 -11.68
CA PRO A 627 2.96 -10.41 -12.33
C PRO A 627 2.18 -11.41 -11.47
N ARG A 628 1.22 -12.12 -12.08
CA ARG A 628 0.48 -13.19 -11.44
C ARG A 628 1.42 -14.37 -11.18
N ILE A 629 1.56 -14.76 -9.91
CA ILE A 629 2.23 -16.02 -9.55
C ILE A 629 1.32 -17.17 -9.98
N GLY A 630 1.55 -17.71 -11.17
CA GLY A 630 0.89 -18.92 -11.63
C GLY A 630 1.44 -20.15 -10.90
N PHE A 631 0.58 -20.89 -10.20
CA PHE A 631 0.93 -22.23 -9.73
C PHE A 631 0.85 -23.21 -10.91
N CYS A 632 1.97 -23.83 -11.27
CA CYS A 632 1.98 -25.05 -12.07
C CYS A 632 1.37 -26.19 -11.24
N ALA A 633 0.31 -26.82 -11.75
CA ALA A 633 -0.20 -28.09 -11.24
C ALA A 633 0.69 -29.27 -11.64
#